data_AF-A0A536S789-F1
#
_entry.id   AF-A0A536S789-F1
#
_cell.length_a   1.000
_cell.length_b   1.000
_cell.length_c   1.000
_cell.angle_alpha   90.00
_cell.angle_beta   90.00
_cell.angle_gamma   90.00
#
_symmetry.space_group_name_H-M   'P 1'
#
loop_
_entity.id
_entity.type
_entity.pdbx_description
1 polymer ?
#
loop_
_entity_poly.entity_id
_entity_poly.type
_entity_poly.pdbx_seq_one_letter_code
_entity_poly.pdbx_strand_id
1 'polypeptide(L)'
;MSIVASGLAAATAYLVARRFARSGAACAGALGLGLSPIAWTFGETAVPYELLALGSISIAGAFHASRGRPDRTIAASLLWGLAAGFRQDLLVILGPLWLWTIAPVAWRDRAIAAGSVAAGCLFWLVPSALGSGGLDGYVAALAAQAGRVETMSPIASGAPQLVSNLSLSAYGLFWGSLAIGLVMLVRGLARLAAVGRSPNATFFALWIVPALVFYTFVHTGDPAYVLSVLPAIFVAFAAWLDAIGAGRPWAIALGTVVAVAQGAFFIVTGPYGLSAEALAAHDRSVHELVAVTTATPARGSVVVAQSGYLTAIYYARDRPVRYSGATPEVLDRSVRAEPPPSVRTTVIVFGGGVKLDGVIPTSLSATGSIQLFVVDAGISYPIPLYDLEVEPASIP
;
A
#
# COMPACT_ATOMS: atom_id res chain seq x y z
N MET A 1 5.77 5.27 11.81
CA MET A 1 5.82 6.43 10.88
C MET A 1 4.54 6.57 10.05
N SER A 2 3.93 5.47 9.58
CA SER A 2 2.70 5.48 8.78
C SER A 2 1.51 6.19 9.43
N ILE A 3 1.24 5.99 10.73
CA ILE A 3 0.19 6.70 11.47
C ILE A 3 0.36 8.22 11.38
N VAL A 4 1.59 8.70 11.60
CA VAL A 4 1.91 10.14 11.52
C VAL A 4 1.73 10.64 10.08
N ALA A 5 2.19 9.87 9.09
CA ALA A 5 2.03 10.21 7.68
C ALA A 5 0.54 10.31 7.28
N SER A 6 -0.31 9.42 7.78
CA SER A 6 -1.76 9.43 7.54
C SER A 6 -2.43 10.67 8.14
N GLY A 7 -2.12 10.99 9.41
CA GLY A 7 -2.61 12.21 10.06
C GLY A 7 -2.15 13.48 9.34
N LEU A 8 -0.89 13.53 8.92
CA LEU A 8 -0.35 14.64 8.13
C LEU A 8 -0.97 14.71 6.73
N ALA A 9 -1.27 13.57 6.10
CA ALA A 9 -1.93 13.53 4.79
C ALA A 9 -3.34 14.14 4.88
N ALA A 10 -4.12 13.79 5.90
CA ALA A 10 -5.43 14.38 6.16
C ALA A 10 -5.35 15.88 6.45
N ALA A 11 -4.40 16.32 7.30
CA ALA A 11 -4.19 17.74 7.59
C ALA A 11 -3.78 18.53 6.33
N THR A 12 -2.88 17.96 5.51
CA THR A 12 -2.44 18.57 4.25
C THR A 12 -3.59 18.60 3.25
N ALA A 13 -4.45 17.58 3.22
CA ALA A 13 -5.66 17.56 2.42
C ALA A 13 -6.60 18.71 2.76
N TYR A 14 -6.80 19.00 4.06
CA TYR A 14 -7.55 20.19 4.47
C TYR A 14 -6.90 21.48 3.92
N LEU A 15 -5.60 21.67 4.11
CA LEU A 15 -4.89 22.88 3.68
C LEU A 15 -4.93 23.09 2.16
N VAL A 16 -4.80 22.02 1.38
CA VAL A 16 -4.91 22.07 -0.08
C VAL A 16 -6.36 22.31 -0.51
N ALA A 17 -7.33 21.61 0.09
CA ALA A 17 -8.76 21.79 -0.19
C ALA A 17 -9.24 23.21 0.13
N ARG A 18 -8.70 23.88 1.16
CA ARG A 18 -9.00 25.27 1.50
C ARG A 18 -8.73 26.29 0.40
N ARG A 19 -7.97 25.91 -0.62
CA ARG A 19 -7.70 26.74 -1.81
C ARG A 19 -8.82 26.68 -2.85
N PHE A 20 -9.67 25.66 -2.76
CA PHE A 20 -10.75 25.39 -3.71
C PHE A 20 -12.13 25.39 -3.06
N ALA A 21 -12.21 25.37 -1.72
CA ALA A 21 -13.43 25.21 -0.95
C ALA A 21 -13.37 25.97 0.39
N ARG A 22 -14.54 26.31 0.96
CA ARG A 22 -14.66 26.84 2.32
C ARG A 22 -14.33 25.78 3.38
N SER A 23 -14.13 26.23 4.62
CA SER A 23 -13.70 25.40 5.76
C SER A 23 -14.50 24.12 5.94
N GLY A 24 -15.84 24.18 5.85
CA GLY A 24 -16.70 23.01 6.06
C GLY A 24 -16.51 21.92 5.01
N ALA A 25 -16.51 22.29 3.73
CA ALA A 25 -16.30 21.35 2.63
C ALA A 25 -14.86 20.83 2.58
N ALA A 26 -13.87 21.68 2.90
CA ALA A 26 -12.48 21.25 3.05
C ALA A 26 -12.30 20.24 4.21
N CYS A 27 -12.99 20.46 5.34
CA CYS A 27 -13.01 19.53 6.46
C CYS A 27 -13.64 18.18 6.06
N ALA A 28 -14.77 18.21 5.35
CA ALA A 28 -15.39 16.99 4.84
C ALA A 28 -14.46 16.18 3.92
N GLY A 29 -13.75 16.84 3.00
CA GLY A 29 -12.75 16.17 2.15
C GLY A 29 -11.60 15.57 2.96
N ALA A 30 -11.05 16.34 3.91
CA ALA A 30 -9.96 15.87 4.77
C ALA A 30 -10.36 14.69 5.66
N LEU A 31 -11.55 14.74 6.28
CA LEU A 31 -12.10 13.64 7.05
C LEU A 31 -12.42 12.43 6.17
N GLY A 32 -12.89 12.64 4.94
CA GLY A 32 -13.12 11.55 3.99
C GLY A 32 -11.85 10.78 3.66
N LEU A 33 -10.72 11.47 3.46
CA LEU A 33 -9.41 10.85 3.29
C LEU A 33 -8.93 10.20 4.60
N GLY A 34 -8.98 10.93 5.71
CA GLY A 34 -8.44 10.47 6.99
C GLY A 34 -9.24 9.32 7.62
N LEU A 35 -10.50 9.11 7.24
CA LEU A 35 -11.35 7.99 7.67
C LEU A 35 -11.52 6.94 6.56
N SER A 36 -10.77 7.08 5.47
CA SER A 36 -10.78 6.10 4.40
C SER A 36 -10.29 4.74 4.91
N PRO A 37 -11.02 3.64 4.65
CA PRO A 37 -10.59 2.29 5.03
C PRO A 37 -9.16 1.96 4.57
N ILE A 38 -8.79 2.40 3.36
CA ILE A 38 -7.45 2.15 2.81
C ILE A 38 -6.38 2.97 3.56
N ALA A 39 -6.68 4.23 3.90
CA ALA A 39 -5.76 5.09 4.63
C ALA A 39 -5.53 4.62 6.08
N TRP A 40 -6.58 4.12 6.74
CA TRP A 40 -6.46 3.51 8.06
C TRP A 40 -5.66 2.20 8.02
N THR A 41 -6.01 1.29 7.11
CA THR A 41 -5.30 0.00 6.96
C THR A 41 -3.79 0.22 6.76
N PHE A 42 -3.43 1.13 5.85
CA PHE A 42 -2.03 1.39 5.53
C PHE A 42 -1.36 2.39 6.48
N GLY A 43 -2.14 3.12 7.29
CA GLY A 43 -1.66 3.89 8.42
C GLY A 43 -1.21 3.05 9.60
N GLU A 44 -1.86 1.91 9.84
CA GLU A 44 -1.51 0.98 10.91
C GLU A 44 -0.37 0.02 10.53
N THR A 45 -0.20 -0.24 9.24
CA THR A 45 0.88 -1.09 8.75
C THR A 45 2.14 -0.28 8.43
N ALA A 46 3.33 -0.84 8.70
CA ALA A 46 4.61 -0.19 8.46
C ALA A 46 5.03 -0.19 6.97
N VAL A 47 4.11 0.14 6.07
CA VAL A 47 4.32 0.19 4.62
C VAL A 47 4.29 1.64 4.09
N PRO A 48 4.95 1.93 2.95
CA PRO A 48 5.20 3.31 2.52
C PRO A 48 4.00 4.00 1.84
N TYR A 49 2.80 3.44 1.85
CA TYR A 49 1.67 3.99 1.09
C TYR A 49 1.07 5.26 1.71
N GLU A 50 1.10 5.44 3.02
CA GLU A 50 0.68 6.73 3.60
C GLU A 50 1.68 7.85 3.31
N LEU A 51 2.96 7.52 3.18
CA LEU A 51 3.97 8.45 2.68
C LEU A 51 3.72 8.80 1.20
N LEU A 52 3.20 7.85 0.40
CA LEU A 52 2.73 8.14 -0.96
C LEU A 52 1.60 9.17 -0.95
N ALA A 53 0.60 8.98 -0.08
CA ALA A 53 -0.53 9.90 0.05
C ALA A 53 -0.05 11.30 0.44
N LEU A 54 0.72 11.40 1.53
CA LEU A 54 1.28 12.65 2.03
C LEU A 54 2.17 13.33 0.98
N GLY A 55 3.08 12.59 0.37
CA GLY A 55 3.98 13.09 -0.68
C GLY A 55 3.18 13.63 -1.85
N SER A 56 2.25 12.84 -2.38
CA SER A 56 1.41 13.22 -3.52
C SER A 56 0.64 14.53 -3.26
N ILE A 57 -0.07 14.64 -2.12
CA ILE A 57 -0.83 15.86 -1.81
C ILE A 57 0.05 17.06 -1.49
N SER A 58 1.17 16.86 -0.81
CA SER A 58 2.11 17.94 -0.49
C SER A 58 2.72 18.52 -1.76
N ILE A 59 3.17 17.66 -2.68
CA ILE A 59 3.83 18.06 -3.93
C ILE A 59 2.82 18.69 -4.89
N ALA A 60 1.65 18.07 -5.10
CA ALA A 60 0.62 18.65 -5.95
C ALA A 60 0.12 19.99 -5.39
N GLY A 61 -0.05 20.09 -4.07
CA GLY A 61 -0.31 21.36 -3.38
C GLY A 61 0.78 22.39 -3.62
N ALA A 62 2.06 22.02 -3.47
CA ALA A 62 3.19 22.92 -3.72
C ALA A 62 3.19 23.44 -5.18
N PHE A 63 3.02 22.53 -6.15
CA PHE A 63 2.93 22.83 -7.58
C PHE A 63 1.80 23.82 -7.91
N HIS A 64 0.60 23.59 -7.36
CA HIS A 64 -0.50 24.53 -7.55
C HIS A 64 -0.17 25.93 -6.99
N ALA A 65 0.43 26.02 -5.80
CA ALA A 65 0.77 27.30 -5.17
C ALA A 65 1.96 28.02 -5.84
N SER A 66 2.85 27.26 -6.45
CA SER A 66 4.08 27.79 -7.06
C SER A 66 3.89 28.22 -8.50
N ARG A 67 2.84 27.76 -9.20
CA ARG A 67 2.59 28.11 -10.61
C ARG A 67 2.72 29.62 -10.85
N GLY A 68 3.60 30.00 -11.79
CA GLY A 68 3.86 31.39 -12.15
C GLY A 68 4.78 32.15 -11.18
N ARG A 69 5.33 31.48 -10.16
CA ARG A 69 6.27 32.03 -9.18
C ARG A 69 7.60 31.27 -9.25
N PRO A 70 8.66 31.84 -9.85
CA PRO A 70 9.93 31.15 -10.07
C PRO A 70 10.53 30.50 -8.81
N ASP A 71 10.76 31.28 -7.75
CA ASP A 71 11.43 30.79 -6.53
C ASP A 71 10.69 29.63 -5.87
N ARG A 72 9.36 29.73 -5.80
CA ARG A 72 8.51 28.67 -5.25
C ARG A 72 8.49 27.43 -6.15
N THR A 73 8.58 27.62 -7.46
CA THR A 73 8.58 26.53 -8.43
C THR A 73 9.88 25.73 -8.34
N ILE A 74 11.00 26.42 -8.17
CA ILE A 74 12.32 25.82 -7.94
C ILE A 74 12.30 25.02 -6.62
N ALA A 75 11.81 25.62 -5.52
CA ALA A 75 11.69 24.93 -4.23
C ALA A 75 10.76 23.70 -4.29
N ALA A 76 9.61 23.81 -4.95
CA ALA A 76 8.70 22.70 -5.16
C ALA A 76 9.31 21.58 -6.03
N SER A 77 10.15 21.95 -7.01
CA SER A 77 10.87 21.00 -7.86
C SER A 77 11.94 20.22 -7.07
N LEU A 78 12.68 20.91 -6.19
CA LEU A 78 13.63 20.25 -5.29
C LEU A 78 12.90 19.28 -4.35
N LEU A 79 11.80 19.72 -3.73
CA LEU A 79 10.98 18.88 -2.84
C LEU A 79 10.47 17.64 -3.55
N TRP A 80 10.02 17.77 -4.80
CA TRP A 80 9.57 16.65 -5.61
C TRP A 80 10.70 15.65 -5.92
N GLY A 81 11.88 16.14 -6.32
CA GLY A 81 13.06 15.29 -6.51
C GLY A 81 13.49 14.55 -5.24
N LEU A 82 13.42 15.21 -4.08
CA LEU A 82 13.68 14.57 -2.79
C LEU A 82 12.62 13.53 -2.44
N ALA A 83 11.35 13.78 -2.74
CA ALA A 83 10.26 12.83 -2.48
C ALA A 83 10.35 11.58 -3.37
N ALA A 84 10.93 11.70 -4.56
CA ALA A 84 11.14 10.58 -5.47
C ALA A 84 12.01 9.45 -4.92
N GLY A 85 12.92 9.76 -3.99
CA GLY A 85 13.74 8.73 -3.35
C GLY A 85 12.95 7.80 -2.43
N PHE A 86 11.91 8.31 -1.78
CA PHE A 86 10.97 7.46 -1.03
C PHE A 86 10.11 6.63 -1.97
N ARG A 87 9.66 7.24 -3.07
CA ARG A 87 8.73 6.64 -4.02
C ARG A 87 8.95 7.17 -5.42
N GLN A 88 9.60 6.35 -6.25
CA GLN A 88 9.99 6.71 -7.62
C GLN A 88 8.80 6.93 -8.54
N ASP A 89 7.66 6.29 -8.27
CA ASP A 89 6.44 6.46 -9.06
C ASP A 89 5.91 7.90 -9.00
N LEU A 90 6.19 8.66 -7.93
CA LEU A 90 5.86 10.09 -7.84
C LEU A 90 6.48 10.92 -8.98
N LEU A 91 7.64 10.53 -9.51
CA LEU A 91 8.26 11.22 -10.66
C LEU A 91 7.46 11.03 -11.95
N VAL A 92 6.94 9.83 -12.16
CA VAL A 92 6.21 9.51 -13.37
C VAL A 92 4.81 10.12 -13.31
N ILE A 93 4.11 9.93 -12.19
CA ILE A 93 2.71 10.31 -12.08
C ILE A 93 2.50 11.83 -11.90
N LEU A 94 3.43 12.55 -11.24
CA LEU A 94 3.34 14.01 -11.08
C LEU A 94 4.14 14.79 -12.12
N GLY A 95 4.92 14.11 -12.98
CA GLY A 95 5.71 14.75 -14.03
C GLY A 95 4.90 15.65 -14.97
N PRO A 96 3.74 15.21 -15.48
CA PRO A 96 2.87 16.07 -16.28
C PRO A 96 2.37 17.31 -15.53
N LEU A 97 2.06 17.17 -14.24
CA LEU A 97 1.65 18.29 -13.39
C LEU A 97 2.80 19.27 -13.12
N TRP A 98 4.03 18.77 -12.97
CA TRP A 98 5.23 19.60 -12.87
C TRP A 98 5.48 20.39 -14.16
N LEU A 99 5.40 19.75 -15.32
CA LEU A 99 5.52 20.42 -16.63
C LEU A 99 4.50 21.54 -16.79
N TRP A 100 3.25 21.26 -16.41
CA TRP A 100 2.23 22.30 -16.36
C TRP A 100 2.71 23.43 -15.46
N THR A 101 3.10 23.16 -14.22
CA THR A 101 3.51 24.15 -13.19
C THR A 101 4.62 25.09 -13.64
N ILE A 102 5.63 24.57 -14.36
CA ILE A 102 6.78 25.36 -14.84
C ILE A 102 6.50 26.09 -16.16
N ALA A 103 5.45 25.71 -16.90
CA ALA A 103 5.11 26.31 -18.18
C ALA A 103 4.98 27.86 -18.20
N PRO A 104 4.50 28.55 -17.14
CA PRO A 104 4.44 30.01 -17.14
C PRO A 104 5.73 30.71 -16.71
N VAL A 105 6.76 30.02 -16.19
CA VAL A 105 8.02 30.67 -15.77
C VAL A 105 9.00 30.79 -16.94
N ALA A 106 10.00 31.67 -16.82
CA ALA A 106 11.00 31.90 -17.86
C ALA A 106 11.88 30.66 -18.07
N TRP A 107 12.45 30.50 -19.28
CA TRP A 107 13.30 29.36 -19.63
C TRP A 107 14.44 29.11 -18.64
N ARG A 108 15.11 30.18 -18.17
CA ARG A 108 16.16 30.10 -17.16
C ARG A 108 15.66 29.42 -15.89
N ASP A 109 14.49 29.82 -15.39
CA ASP A 109 13.92 29.25 -14.16
C ASP A 109 13.44 27.82 -14.37
N ARG A 110 12.99 27.46 -15.58
CA ARG A 110 12.69 26.06 -15.93
C ARG A 110 13.94 25.19 -15.88
N ALA A 111 15.06 25.67 -16.39
CA ALA A 111 16.33 24.96 -16.33
C ALA A 111 16.81 24.79 -14.87
N ILE A 112 16.69 25.83 -14.04
CA ILE A 112 17.01 25.76 -12.60
C ILE A 112 16.07 24.79 -11.88
N ALA A 113 14.77 24.82 -12.19
CA ALA A 113 13.79 23.89 -11.65
C ALA A 113 14.13 22.43 -12.01
N ALA A 114 14.46 22.16 -13.28
CA ALA A 114 14.89 20.83 -13.73
C ALA A 114 16.18 20.37 -13.02
N GLY A 115 17.17 21.27 -12.91
CA GLY A 115 18.38 21.01 -12.13
C GLY A 115 18.10 20.74 -10.65
N SER A 116 17.07 21.36 -10.08
CA SER A 116 16.64 21.14 -8.70
C SER A 116 15.97 19.77 -8.50
N VAL A 117 15.17 19.31 -9.47
CA VAL A 117 14.66 17.93 -9.47
C VAL A 117 15.83 16.95 -9.50
N ALA A 118 16.77 17.15 -10.42
CA ALA A 118 17.95 16.29 -10.54
C ALA A 118 18.78 16.26 -9.25
N ALA A 119 19.01 17.41 -8.62
CA ALA A 119 19.69 17.50 -7.33
C ALA A 119 18.97 16.70 -6.24
N GLY A 120 17.63 16.81 -6.16
CA GLY A 120 16.82 16.02 -5.23
C GLY A 120 16.90 14.52 -5.47
N CYS A 121 16.92 14.08 -6.74
CA CYS A 121 17.10 12.66 -7.08
C CYS A 121 18.52 12.17 -6.73
N LEU A 122 19.54 12.99 -7.01
CA LEU A 122 20.94 12.67 -6.71
C LEU A 122 21.19 12.48 -5.22
N PHE A 123 20.47 13.22 -4.36
CA PHE A 123 20.53 13.06 -2.91
C PHE A 123 20.28 11.61 -2.47
N TRP A 124 19.44 10.86 -3.19
CA TRP A 124 19.16 9.46 -2.92
C TRP A 124 20.01 8.50 -3.77
N LEU A 125 20.22 8.84 -5.04
CA LEU A 125 20.96 7.99 -5.97
C LEU A 125 22.40 7.78 -5.51
N VAL A 126 23.10 8.84 -5.10
CA VAL A 126 24.51 8.78 -4.71
C VAL A 126 24.75 7.84 -3.53
N PRO A 127 24.09 8.00 -2.35
CA PRO A 127 24.31 7.08 -1.24
C PRO A 127 23.84 5.66 -1.56
N SER A 128 22.77 5.49 -2.33
CA SER A 128 22.30 4.16 -2.75
C SER A 128 23.31 3.46 -3.65
N ALA A 129 23.93 4.19 -4.59
CA ALA A 129 24.97 3.65 -5.46
C ALA A 129 26.21 3.28 -4.64
N LEU A 130 26.67 4.15 -3.75
CA LEU A 130 27.82 3.87 -2.90
C LEU A 130 27.58 2.64 -2.00
N GLY A 131 26.38 2.52 -1.41
CA GLY A 131 25.99 1.36 -0.60
C GLY A 131 25.81 0.06 -1.40
N SER A 132 25.67 0.15 -2.73
CA SER A 132 25.48 -1.00 -3.62
C SER A 132 26.77 -1.46 -4.33
N GLY A 133 27.94 -0.99 -3.88
CA GLY A 133 29.22 -1.30 -4.53
C GLY A 133 29.52 -0.45 -5.77
N GLY A 134 28.89 0.73 -5.89
CA GLY A 134 29.01 1.65 -7.02
C GLY A 134 27.77 1.66 -7.91
N LEU A 135 27.85 2.43 -9.00
CA LEU A 135 26.72 2.60 -9.93
C LEU A 135 26.34 1.27 -10.61
N ASP A 136 27.32 0.45 -10.97
CA ASP A 136 27.09 -0.84 -11.64
C ASP A 136 26.29 -1.79 -10.76
N GLY A 137 26.65 -1.90 -9.48
CA GLY A 137 25.93 -2.73 -8.52
C GLY A 137 24.50 -2.22 -8.25
N TYR A 138 24.31 -0.90 -8.20
CA TYR A 138 22.98 -0.30 -8.12
C TYR A 138 22.12 -0.59 -9.35
N VAL A 139 22.67 -0.43 -10.57
CA VAL A 139 21.94 -0.71 -11.82
C VAL A 139 21.61 -2.21 -11.93
N ALA A 140 22.53 -3.10 -11.54
CA ALA A 140 22.27 -4.53 -11.50
C ALA A 140 21.11 -4.88 -10.54
N ALA A 141 21.09 -4.27 -9.34
CA ALA A 141 20.00 -4.44 -8.39
C ALA A 141 18.67 -3.91 -8.95
N LEU A 142 18.69 -2.75 -9.61
CA LEU A 142 17.51 -2.17 -10.25
C LEU A 142 16.99 -3.05 -11.39
N ALA A 143 17.86 -3.61 -12.22
CA ALA A 143 17.48 -4.53 -13.30
C ALA A 143 16.86 -5.81 -12.75
N ALA A 144 17.44 -6.38 -11.69
CA ALA A 144 16.88 -7.55 -11.01
C ALA A 144 15.51 -7.26 -10.34
N GLN A 145 15.26 -6.03 -9.91
CA GLN A 145 13.94 -5.60 -9.43
C GLN A 145 12.97 -5.40 -10.60
N ALA A 146 13.40 -4.74 -11.68
CA ALA A 146 12.59 -4.44 -12.84
C ALA A 146 12.07 -5.71 -13.52
N GLY A 147 12.91 -6.75 -13.67
CA GLY A 147 12.49 -8.04 -14.23
C GLY A 147 11.37 -8.72 -13.42
N ARG A 148 11.29 -8.47 -12.11
CA ARG A 148 10.20 -8.97 -11.25
C ARG A 148 8.90 -8.17 -11.43
N VAL A 149 9.00 -6.90 -11.77
CA VAL A 149 7.84 -6.03 -12.03
C VAL A 149 7.31 -6.20 -13.45
N GLU A 150 8.18 -6.59 -14.40
CA GLU A 150 7.82 -6.81 -15.80
C GLU A 150 6.71 -7.85 -15.96
N THR A 151 6.75 -8.96 -15.23
CA THR A 151 5.69 -9.99 -15.24
C THR A 151 4.35 -9.47 -14.71
N MET A 152 4.34 -8.37 -13.97
CA MET A 152 3.14 -7.69 -13.46
C MET A 152 2.70 -6.54 -14.37
N SER A 153 3.35 -6.36 -15.54
CA SER A 153 2.99 -5.37 -16.55
C SER A 153 2.13 -5.98 -17.65
N PRO A 154 1.02 -5.31 -18.06
CA PRO A 154 0.25 -5.72 -19.22
C PRO A 154 1.03 -5.69 -20.54
N ILE A 155 2.10 -4.91 -20.61
CA ILE A 155 2.96 -4.84 -21.80
C ILE A 155 3.65 -6.19 -22.04
N ALA A 156 4.07 -6.85 -20.96
CA ALA A 156 4.73 -8.16 -21.04
C ALA A 156 3.73 -9.33 -20.89
N SER A 157 2.71 -9.18 -20.05
CA SER A 157 1.80 -10.27 -19.65
C SER A 157 0.42 -10.21 -20.31
N GLY A 158 0.17 -9.22 -21.17
CA GLY A 158 -1.03 -9.12 -22.01
C GLY A 158 -2.31 -8.69 -21.28
N ALA A 159 -3.45 -8.92 -21.95
CA ALA A 159 -4.77 -8.45 -21.52
C ALA A 159 -5.24 -8.94 -20.13
N PRO A 160 -4.95 -10.18 -19.67
CA PRO A 160 -5.33 -10.61 -18.33
C PRO A 160 -4.70 -9.72 -17.23
N GLN A 161 -3.44 -9.33 -17.40
CA GLN A 161 -2.77 -8.44 -16.46
C GLN A 161 -3.34 -7.02 -16.51
N LEU A 162 -3.79 -6.54 -17.67
CA LEU A 162 -4.52 -5.27 -17.79
C LEU A 162 -5.79 -5.28 -16.95
N VAL A 163 -6.59 -6.36 -17.08
CA VAL A 163 -7.82 -6.54 -16.29
C VAL A 163 -7.50 -6.64 -14.80
N SER A 164 -6.44 -7.35 -14.43
CA SER A 164 -5.97 -7.45 -13.05
C SER A 164 -5.62 -6.07 -12.48
N ASN A 165 -4.78 -5.29 -13.17
CA ASN A 165 -4.38 -3.94 -12.75
C ASN A 165 -5.57 -2.98 -12.62
N LEU A 166 -6.48 -3.03 -13.60
CA LEU A 166 -7.70 -2.22 -13.59
C LEU A 166 -8.59 -2.61 -12.41
N SER A 167 -8.78 -3.92 -12.19
CA SER A 167 -9.61 -4.43 -11.09
C SER A 167 -9.00 -4.07 -9.74
N LEU A 168 -7.68 -4.15 -9.60
CA LEU A 168 -6.97 -3.82 -8.37
C LEU A 168 -7.02 -2.31 -8.07
N SER A 169 -6.87 -1.48 -9.10
CA SER A 169 -7.02 -0.02 -8.99
C SER A 169 -8.47 0.36 -8.67
N ALA A 170 -9.45 -0.25 -9.35
CA ALA A 170 -10.87 -0.02 -9.08
C ALA A 170 -11.26 -0.48 -7.68
N TYR A 171 -10.73 -1.62 -7.24
CA TYR A 171 -10.87 -2.13 -5.88
C TYR A 171 -10.27 -1.15 -4.88
N GLY A 172 -9.02 -0.70 -5.07
CA GLY A 172 -8.38 0.29 -4.21
C GLY A 172 -9.16 1.61 -4.15
N LEU A 173 -9.66 2.11 -5.27
CA LEU A 173 -10.48 3.32 -5.32
C LEU A 173 -11.82 3.11 -4.60
N PHE A 174 -12.48 1.97 -4.83
CA PHE A 174 -13.72 1.61 -4.14
C PHE A 174 -13.51 1.55 -2.63
N TRP A 175 -12.46 0.89 -2.14
CA TRP A 175 -12.14 0.85 -0.72
C TRP A 175 -11.67 2.19 -0.16
N GLY A 176 -10.96 2.97 -0.97
CA GLY A 176 -10.45 4.27 -0.59
C GLY A 176 -11.54 5.33 -0.45
N SER A 177 -12.63 5.22 -1.21
CA SER A 177 -13.61 6.31 -1.31
C SER A 177 -15.08 5.88 -1.22
N LEU A 178 -15.37 4.58 -1.16
CA LEU A 178 -16.71 3.96 -1.15
C LEU A 178 -17.67 4.70 -2.10
N ALA A 179 -18.86 5.06 -1.59
CA ALA A 179 -19.91 5.74 -2.32
C ALA A 179 -19.50 7.16 -2.79
N ILE A 180 -18.58 7.85 -2.10
CA ILE A 180 -18.01 9.13 -2.61
C ILE A 180 -17.24 8.87 -3.89
N GLY A 181 -16.46 7.79 -3.94
CA GLY A 181 -15.68 7.39 -5.11
C GLY A 181 -16.53 7.28 -6.35
N LEU A 182 -17.65 6.57 -6.22
CA LEU A 182 -18.60 6.38 -7.31
C LEU A 182 -19.28 7.70 -7.72
N VAL A 183 -19.73 8.52 -6.76
CA VAL A 183 -20.34 9.82 -7.06
C VAL A 183 -19.33 10.77 -7.72
N MET A 184 -18.09 10.81 -7.23
CA MET A 184 -17.01 11.62 -7.78
C MET A 184 -16.54 11.12 -9.14
N LEU A 185 -16.46 9.81 -9.35
CA LEU A 185 -16.11 9.21 -10.63
C LEU A 185 -17.18 9.53 -11.68
N VAL A 186 -18.46 9.28 -11.38
CA VAL A 186 -19.59 9.57 -12.27
C VAL A 186 -19.63 11.06 -12.62
N ARG A 187 -19.45 11.95 -11.64
CA ARG A 187 -19.43 13.40 -11.90
C ARG A 187 -18.16 13.89 -12.57
N GLY A 188 -17.02 13.26 -12.29
CA GLY A 188 -15.73 13.51 -12.93
C GLY A 188 -15.81 13.19 -14.41
N LEU A 189 -16.37 12.02 -14.77
CA LEU A 189 -16.68 11.63 -16.15
C LEU A 189 -17.68 12.60 -16.79
N ALA A 190 -18.76 12.97 -16.09
CA ALA A 190 -19.74 13.93 -16.59
C ALA A 190 -19.15 15.34 -16.81
N ARG A 191 -18.18 15.77 -16.00
CA ARG A 191 -17.47 17.05 -16.15
C ARG A 191 -16.38 16.98 -17.23
N LEU A 192 -15.67 15.87 -17.37
CA LEU A 192 -14.75 15.61 -18.49
C LEU A 192 -15.47 15.67 -19.83
N ALA A 193 -16.69 15.15 -19.89
CA ALA A 193 -17.56 15.25 -21.06
C ALA A 193 -18.14 16.65 -21.31
N ALA A 194 -18.13 17.54 -20.31
CA ALA A 194 -18.89 18.79 -20.32
C ALA A 194 -18.08 20.09 -20.22
N VAL A 195 -16.75 20.08 -20.01
CA VAL A 195 -16.01 21.30 -19.64
C VAL A 195 -14.80 21.61 -20.52
N GLY A 196 -14.71 22.89 -20.89
CA GLY A 196 -13.51 23.54 -21.45
C GLY A 196 -12.34 23.72 -20.46
N ARG A 197 -11.38 24.58 -20.82
CA ARG A 197 -10.02 24.61 -20.23
C ARG A 197 -9.87 25.48 -18.96
N SER A 198 -10.50 25.12 -17.84
CA SER A 198 -10.20 25.83 -16.57
C SER A 198 -8.88 25.36 -15.94
N PRO A 199 -8.03 26.25 -15.38
CA PRO A 199 -6.77 25.86 -14.75
C PRO A 199 -6.91 24.83 -13.62
N ASN A 200 -7.99 24.93 -12.83
CA ASN A 200 -8.26 23.98 -11.74
C ASN A 200 -8.65 22.59 -12.27
N ALA A 201 -9.42 22.51 -13.35
CA ALA A 201 -9.72 21.23 -13.99
C ALA A 201 -8.46 20.59 -14.57
N THR A 202 -7.58 21.38 -15.20
CA THR A 202 -6.28 20.90 -15.67
C THR A 202 -5.41 20.41 -14.52
N PHE A 203 -5.38 21.12 -13.39
CA PHE A 203 -4.67 20.69 -12.18
C PHE A 203 -5.12 19.30 -11.70
N PHE A 204 -6.42 19.08 -11.50
CA PHE A 204 -6.93 17.77 -11.06
C PHE A 204 -6.71 16.68 -12.10
N ALA A 205 -6.92 16.98 -13.39
CA ALA A 205 -6.70 16.01 -14.46
C ALA A 205 -5.25 15.55 -14.52
N LEU A 206 -4.29 16.47 -14.43
CA LEU A 206 -2.86 16.14 -14.43
C LEU A 206 -2.36 15.48 -13.14
N TRP A 207 -3.14 15.54 -12.06
CA TRP A 207 -2.83 14.82 -10.83
C TRP A 207 -3.42 13.39 -10.84
N ILE A 208 -4.63 13.22 -11.38
CA ILE A 208 -5.36 11.95 -11.33
C ILE A 208 -5.02 11.05 -12.53
N VAL A 209 -5.11 11.59 -13.76
CA VAL A 209 -5.09 10.77 -14.98
C VAL A 209 -3.74 10.08 -15.20
N PRO A 210 -2.58 10.76 -15.08
CA PRO A 210 -1.30 10.09 -15.30
C PRO A 210 -1.06 8.92 -14.35
N ALA A 211 -1.47 9.05 -13.08
CA ALA A 211 -1.37 7.97 -12.10
C ALA A 211 -2.25 6.78 -12.47
N LEU A 212 -3.53 7.01 -12.81
CA LEU A 212 -4.43 5.94 -13.24
C LEU A 212 -3.95 5.24 -14.51
N VAL A 213 -3.41 5.99 -15.48
CA VAL A 213 -2.80 5.42 -16.68
C VAL A 213 -1.57 4.58 -16.31
N PHE A 214 -0.68 5.08 -15.46
CA PHE A 214 0.50 4.35 -15.02
C PHE A 214 0.13 3.04 -14.31
N TYR A 215 -0.80 3.09 -13.35
CA TYR A 215 -1.23 1.89 -12.62
C TYR A 215 -1.97 0.89 -13.51
N THR A 216 -2.74 1.36 -14.48
CA THR A 216 -3.43 0.50 -15.44
C THR A 216 -2.45 -0.20 -16.38
N PHE A 217 -1.52 0.53 -16.99
CA PHE A 217 -0.71 0.05 -18.12
C PHE A 217 0.72 -0.36 -17.78
N VAL A 218 1.25 0.05 -16.63
CA VAL A 218 2.63 -0.25 -16.24
C VAL A 218 2.63 -1.29 -15.13
N HIS A 219 2.06 -0.96 -13.96
CA HIS A 219 2.07 -1.88 -12.82
C HIS A 219 1.14 -1.41 -11.70
N THR A 220 0.30 -2.32 -11.21
CA THR A 220 -0.33 -2.21 -9.88
C THR A 220 -0.08 -3.50 -9.12
N GLY A 221 0.89 -3.49 -8.21
CA GLY A 221 1.16 -4.64 -7.34
C GLY A 221 0.29 -4.68 -6.08
N ASP A 222 -0.36 -3.55 -5.75
CA ASP A 222 -1.11 -3.38 -4.51
C ASP A 222 -2.27 -2.39 -4.72
N PRO A 223 -3.46 -2.64 -4.16
CA PRO A 223 -4.55 -1.68 -4.19
C PRO A 223 -4.22 -0.33 -3.53
N ALA A 224 -3.23 -0.27 -2.63
CA ALA A 224 -2.78 0.95 -1.96
C ALA A 224 -2.09 1.97 -2.88
N TYR A 225 -1.65 1.59 -4.08
CA TYR A 225 -1.04 2.53 -5.02
C TYR A 225 -1.96 3.72 -5.35
N VAL A 226 -3.29 3.51 -5.26
CA VAL A 226 -4.29 4.57 -5.43
C VAL A 226 -4.19 5.69 -4.40
N LEU A 227 -3.45 5.52 -3.30
CA LEU A 227 -3.19 6.57 -2.32
C LEU A 227 -2.43 7.77 -2.91
N SER A 228 -1.80 7.64 -4.08
CA SER A 228 -1.30 8.80 -4.82
C SER A 228 -2.40 9.63 -5.49
N VAL A 229 -3.57 9.04 -5.76
CA VAL A 229 -4.71 9.65 -6.47
C VAL A 229 -5.83 10.05 -5.52
N LEU A 230 -6.03 9.25 -4.47
CA LEU A 230 -7.11 9.41 -3.51
C LEU A 230 -7.15 10.80 -2.85
N PRO A 231 -6.02 11.42 -2.48
CA PRO A 231 -6.03 12.79 -1.97
C PRO A 231 -6.59 13.80 -2.98
N ALA A 232 -6.29 13.64 -4.27
CA ALA A 232 -6.83 14.49 -5.33
C ALA A 232 -8.35 14.36 -5.45
N ILE A 233 -8.88 13.13 -5.31
CA ILE A 233 -10.32 12.85 -5.33
C ILE A 233 -11.02 13.56 -4.17
N PHE A 234 -10.47 13.48 -2.95
CA PHE A 234 -11.08 14.14 -1.78
C PHE A 234 -10.95 15.67 -1.81
N VAL A 235 -9.87 16.22 -2.37
CA VAL A 235 -9.76 17.67 -2.61
C VAL A 235 -10.76 18.13 -3.68
N ALA A 236 -10.93 17.37 -4.76
CA ALA A 236 -11.94 17.65 -5.79
C ALA A 236 -13.37 17.54 -5.24
N PHE A 237 -13.60 16.57 -4.34
CA PHE A 237 -14.87 16.42 -3.62
C PHE A 237 -15.19 17.64 -2.77
N ALA A 238 -14.22 18.15 -2.00
CA ALA A 238 -14.39 19.38 -1.24
C ALA A 238 -14.74 20.58 -2.14
N ALA A 239 -14.03 20.75 -3.26
CA ALA A 239 -14.32 21.81 -4.22
C ALA A 239 -15.73 21.68 -4.82
N TRP A 240 -16.17 20.45 -5.08
CA TRP A 240 -17.51 20.18 -5.59
C TRP A 240 -18.61 20.45 -4.54
N LEU A 241 -18.43 19.97 -3.31
CA LEU A 241 -19.33 20.26 -2.19
C LEU A 241 -19.48 21.76 -1.97
N ASP A 242 -18.41 22.53 -2.11
CA ASP A 242 -18.47 23.99 -2.00
C ASP A 242 -19.29 24.63 -3.12
N ALA A 243 -19.03 24.20 -4.36
CA ALA A 243 -19.71 24.71 -5.55
C ALA A 243 -21.22 24.44 -5.56
N ILE A 244 -21.68 23.33 -4.98
CA ILE A 244 -23.12 23.01 -4.85
C ILE A 244 -23.78 23.67 -3.62
N GLY A 245 -23.03 24.48 -2.85
CA GLY A 245 -23.58 25.39 -1.86
C GLY A 245 -23.13 25.14 -0.42
N ALA A 246 -21.82 25.12 -0.15
CA ALA A 246 -21.29 25.00 1.23
C ALA A 246 -21.48 26.28 2.06
N GLY A 247 -22.71 26.50 2.48
CA GLY A 247 -23.09 27.12 3.76
C GLY A 247 -24.35 26.47 4.33
N ARG A 248 -24.90 25.46 3.63
CA ARG A 248 -26.13 24.79 3.99
C ARG A 248 -25.82 23.56 4.85
N PRO A 249 -26.64 23.28 5.88
CA PRO A 249 -26.41 22.18 6.81
C PRO A 249 -26.36 20.81 6.11
N TRP A 250 -27.06 20.63 4.99
CA TRP A 250 -27.09 19.35 4.27
C TRP A 250 -25.75 18.96 3.63
N ALA A 251 -24.92 19.92 3.18
CA ALA A 251 -23.65 19.60 2.52
C ALA A 251 -22.59 19.17 3.56
N ILE A 252 -22.62 19.82 4.74
CA ILE A 252 -21.84 19.40 5.91
C ILE A 252 -22.34 18.04 6.39
N ALA A 253 -23.66 17.86 6.51
CA ALA A 253 -24.24 16.57 6.89
C ALA A 253 -23.87 15.46 5.92
N LEU A 254 -23.89 15.69 4.60
CA LEU A 254 -23.47 14.72 3.59
C LEU A 254 -21.99 14.36 3.75
N GLY A 255 -21.13 15.36 3.92
CA GLY A 255 -19.70 15.14 4.18
C GLY A 255 -19.47 14.30 5.43
N THR A 256 -20.15 14.62 6.53
CA THR A 256 -20.09 13.89 7.80
C THR A 256 -20.63 12.46 7.64
N VAL A 257 -21.78 12.29 6.97
CA VAL A 257 -22.39 10.97 6.74
C VAL A 257 -21.42 10.08 5.98
N VAL A 258 -20.74 10.58 4.95
CA VAL A 258 -19.78 9.73 4.26
C VAL A 258 -18.55 9.46 5.11
N ALA A 259 -18.01 10.46 5.81
CA ALA A 259 -16.88 10.27 6.69
C ALA A 259 -17.16 9.18 7.76
N VAL A 260 -18.38 9.20 8.33
CA VAL A 260 -18.88 8.18 9.27
C VAL A 260 -19.08 6.84 8.57
N ALA A 261 -19.66 6.81 7.37
CA ALA A 261 -19.87 5.58 6.61
C ALA A 261 -18.53 4.90 6.26
N GLN A 262 -17.49 5.67 5.93
CA GLN A 262 -16.14 5.18 5.66
C GLN A 262 -15.55 4.49 6.92
N GLY A 263 -15.59 5.18 8.07
CA GLY A 263 -15.10 4.60 9.33
C GLY A 263 -15.92 3.39 9.80
N ALA A 264 -17.25 3.46 9.72
CA ALA A 264 -18.12 2.34 10.08
C ALA A 264 -17.91 1.12 9.16
N PHE A 265 -17.74 1.34 7.86
CA PHE A 265 -17.48 0.29 6.91
C PHE A 265 -16.13 -0.40 7.19
N PHE A 266 -15.09 0.36 7.55
CA PHE A 266 -13.82 -0.21 7.99
C PHE A 266 -14.01 -1.11 9.22
N ILE A 267 -14.67 -0.63 10.27
CA ILE A 267 -14.88 -1.38 11.52
C ILE A 267 -15.65 -2.69 11.27
N VAL A 268 -16.68 -2.63 10.43
CA VAL A 268 -17.58 -3.77 10.18
C VAL A 268 -16.97 -4.77 9.20
N THR A 269 -16.42 -4.30 8.08
CA THR A 269 -15.97 -5.19 6.99
C THR A 269 -14.50 -5.55 7.07
N GLY A 270 -13.67 -4.69 7.65
CA GLY A 270 -12.25 -4.94 7.90
C GLY A 270 -11.50 -5.46 6.69
N PRO A 271 -11.27 -4.63 5.66
CA PRO A 271 -10.48 -5.04 4.52
C PRO A 271 -9.12 -5.58 5.00
N TYR A 272 -8.62 -6.63 4.33
CA TYR A 272 -7.38 -7.33 4.72
C TYR A 272 -7.41 -8.01 6.08
N GLY A 273 -8.59 -8.31 6.64
CA GLY A 273 -8.71 -9.02 7.91
C GLY A 273 -8.48 -8.13 9.13
N LEU A 274 -8.70 -6.82 9.00
CA LEU A 274 -8.57 -5.84 10.09
C LEU A 274 -9.92 -5.45 10.70
N SER A 275 -10.96 -6.27 10.56
CA SER A 275 -12.24 -6.03 11.25
C SER A 275 -12.07 -6.30 12.73
N ALA A 276 -12.94 -5.74 13.57
CA ALA A 276 -12.94 -6.06 14.99
C ALA A 276 -13.06 -7.58 15.25
N GLU A 277 -13.85 -8.27 14.43
CA GLU A 277 -13.98 -9.73 14.50
C GLU A 277 -12.71 -10.46 14.06
N ALA A 278 -12.08 -10.04 12.97
CA ALA A 278 -10.86 -10.65 12.46
C ALA A 278 -9.65 -10.42 13.39
N LEU A 279 -9.54 -9.22 14.00
CA LEU A 279 -8.58 -8.92 15.05
C LEU A 279 -8.81 -9.81 16.27
N ALA A 280 -10.05 -9.92 16.76
CA ALA A 280 -10.37 -10.81 17.87
C ALA A 280 -10.14 -12.30 17.54
N ALA A 281 -10.35 -12.71 16.28
CA ALA A 281 -10.03 -14.06 15.81
C ALA A 281 -8.50 -14.27 15.75
N HIS A 282 -7.75 -13.28 15.26
CA HIS A 282 -6.29 -13.32 15.25
C HIS A 282 -5.73 -13.40 16.66
N ASP A 283 -6.16 -12.54 17.58
CA ASP A 283 -5.74 -12.54 18.97
C ASP A 283 -6.05 -13.88 19.64
N ARG A 284 -7.25 -14.46 19.40
CA ARG A 284 -7.57 -15.81 19.88
C ARG A 284 -6.62 -16.85 19.32
N SER A 285 -6.31 -16.80 18.02
CA SER A 285 -5.38 -17.75 17.39
C SER A 285 -3.97 -17.66 17.99
N VAL A 286 -3.50 -16.45 18.31
CA VAL A 286 -2.19 -16.24 18.94
C VAL A 286 -2.20 -16.76 20.38
N HIS A 287 -3.25 -16.48 21.15
CA HIS A 287 -3.41 -17.05 22.50
C HIS A 287 -3.47 -18.58 22.47
N GLU A 288 -4.18 -19.17 21.51
CA GLU A 288 -4.22 -20.63 21.30
C GLU A 288 -2.84 -21.18 20.98
N LEU A 289 -2.06 -20.49 20.13
CA LEU A 289 -0.70 -20.91 19.77
C LEU A 289 0.20 -20.94 21.00
N VAL A 290 0.21 -19.84 21.77
CA VAL A 290 1.01 -19.73 22.99
C VAL A 290 0.59 -20.78 24.02
N ALA A 291 -0.72 -21.03 24.18
CA ALA A 291 -1.22 -22.04 25.09
C ALA A 291 -0.77 -23.45 24.69
N VAL A 292 -0.90 -23.81 23.41
CA VAL A 292 -0.50 -25.12 22.88
C VAL A 292 1.01 -25.31 22.96
N THR A 293 1.81 -24.30 22.61
CA THR A 293 3.27 -24.41 22.70
C THR A 293 3.72 -24.53 24.16
N THR A 294 3.10 -23.79 25.08
CA THR A 294 3.40 -23.92 26.52
C THR A 294 3.02 -25.29 27.08
N ALA A 295 1.93 -25.88 26.61
CA ALA A 295 1.45 -27.19 27.08
C ALA A 295 2.17 -28.40 26.44
N THR A 296 2.90 -28.19 25.35
CA THR A 296 3.56 -29.28 24.59
C THR A 296 5.08 -29.20 24.73
N PRO A 297 5.78 -30.33 24.99
CA PRO A 297 7.23 -30.34 25.11
C PRO A 297 7.93 -29.73 23.88
N ALA A 298 8.93 -28.87 24.10
CA ALA A 298 9.70 -28.25 23.02
C ALA A 298 10.50 -29.28 22.22
N ARG A 299 11.10 -30.28 22.92
CA ARG A 299 11.82 -31.38 22.28
C ARG A 299 10.83 -32.34 21.63
N GLY A 300 11.01 -32.58 20.32
CA GLY A 300 10.13 -33.45 19.55
C GLY A 300 8.85 -32.78 19.07
N SER A 301 8.78 -31.44 19.07
CA SER A 301 7.66 -30.69 18.49
C SER A 301 8.12 -29.71 17.42
N VAL A 302 7.30 -29.51 16.39
CA VAL A 302 7.54 -28.53 15.31
C VAL A 302 6.27 -27.75 15.05
N VAL A 303 6.39 -26.45 14.81
CA VAL A 303 5.26 -25.63 14.34
C VAL A 303 5.34 -25.52 12.83
N VAL A 304 4.23 -25.77 12.15
CA VAL A 304 4.10 -25.60 10.71
C VAL A 304 3.08 -24.49 10.46
N ALA A 305 3.50 -23.43 9.78
CA ALA A 305 2.66 -22.25 9.57
C ALA A 305 2.78 -21.73 8.14
N GLN A 306 1.73 -21.07 7.64
CA GLN A 306 1.75 -20.36 6.36
C GLN A 306 1.55 -18.86 6.58
N SER A 307 0.29 -18.43 6.67
CA SER A 307 -0.11 -17.04 6.92
C SER A 307 0.32 -16.51 8.29
N GLY A 308 0.48 -17.40 9.28
CA GLY A 308 0.93 -17.08 10.64
C GLY A 308 2.43 -17.27 10.90
N TYR A 309 3.25 -17.50 9.87
CA TYR A 309 4.64 -17.93 10.03
C TYR A 309 5.50 -16.98 10.89
N LEU A 310 5.45 -15.66 10.63
CA LEU A 310 6.20 -14.67 11.40
C LEU A 310 5.76 -14.62 12.87
N THR A 311 4.44 -14.70 13.10
CA THR A 311 3.87 -14.78 14.44
C THR A 311 4.32 -16.05 15.16
N ALA A 312 4.35 -17.18 14.46
CA ALA A 312 4.83 -18.43 15.02
C ALA A 312 6.32 -18.39 15.39
N ILE A 313 7.19 -17.83 14.55
CA ILE A 313 8.61 -17.62 14.90
C ILE A 313 8.73 -16.79 16.17
N TYR A 314 7.93 -15.72 16.29
CA TYR A 314 8.03 -14.82 17.42
C TYR A 314 7.63 -15.48 18.75
N TYR A 315 6.54 -16.25 18.75
CA TYR A 315 5.95 -16.83 19.97
C TYR A 315 6.42 -18.26 20.28
N ALA A 316 6.95 -19.01 19.33
CA ALA A 316 7.40 -20.40 19.49
C ALA A 316 8.92 -20.55 19.36
N ARG A 317 9.69 -19.62 19.97
CA ARG A 317 11.17 -19.56 19.84
C ARG A 317 11.92 -20.76 20.40
N ASP A 318 11.28 -21.55 21.25
CA ASP A 318 11.87 -22.72 21.91
C ASP A 318 11.88 -23.98 21.02
N ARG A 319 11.27 -23.91 19.84
CA ARG A 319 11.12 -25.03 18.91
C ARG A 319 11.23 -24.58 17.44
N PRO A 320 11.47 -25.52 16.51
CA PRO A 320 11.52 -25.17 15.09
C PRO A 320 10.15 -24.72 14.56
N VAL A 321 10.16 -23.68 13.72
CA VAL A 321 8.97 -23.19 13.00
C VAL A 321 9.23 -23.29 11.49
N ARG A 322 8.36 -23.99 10.77
CA ARG A 322 8.50 -24.31 9.35
C ARG A 322 7.41 -23.63 8.54
N TYR A 323 7.78 -23.12 7.37
CA TYR A 323 6.81 -22.58 6.43
C TYR A 323 6.22 -23.69 5.56
N SER A 324 4.89 -23.69 5.39
CA SER A 324 4.16 -24.61 4.51
C SER A 324 3.47 -23.84 3.37
N GLY A 325 3.97 -23.99 2.15
CA GLY A 325 3.37 -23.41 0.95
C GLY A 325 4.33 -23.41 -0.24
N ALA A 326 3.88 -22.92 -1.40
CA ALA A 326 4.80 -22.56 -2.47
C ALA A 326 5.77 -21.48 -1.96
N THR A 327 7.03 -21.54 -2.37
CA THR A 327 8.10 -20.63 -1.96
C THR A 327 7.60 -19.19 -1.95
N PRO A 328 7.63 -18.46 -0.83
CA PRO A 328 7.25 -17.05 -0.85
C PRO A 328 8.20 -16.30 -1.78
N GLU A 329 7.67 -15.58 -2.79
CA GLU A 329 8.47 -14.77 -3.73
C GLU A 329 9.42 -13.78 -3.03
N VAL A 330 9.16 -13.46 -1.76
CA VAL A 330 9.90 -12.49 -0.94
C VAL A 330 11.12 -13.13 -0.22
N LEU A 331 11.23 -14.46 -0.15
CA LEU A 331 12.20 -15.17 0.71
C LEU A 331 13.14 -16.12 -0.05
N ASP A 332 13.23 -15.98 -1.37
CA ASP A 332 13.90 -16.89 -2.31
C ASP A 332 15.44 -17.01 -2.18
N ARG A 333 16.05 -16.50 -1.10
CA ARG A 333 17.51 -16.54 -0.91
C ARG A 333 18.00 -17.57 0.11
N SER A 334 17.14 -18.18 0.93
CA SER A 334 17.59 -19.09 2.02
C SER A 334 16.66 -20.28 2.27
N VAL A 335 16.03 -20.80 1.21
CA VAL A 335 15.07 -21.90 1.32
C VAL A 335 15.81 -23.23 1.22
N ARG A 336 15.98 -23.94 2.34
CA ARG A 336 16.43 -25.35 2.33
C ARG A 336 15.25 -26.26 2.58
N ALA A 337 14.98 -27.15 1.62
CA ALA A 337 14.02 -28.23 1.80
C ALA A 337 14.64 -29.27 2.74
N GLU A 338 13.99 -29.55 3.87
CA GLU A 338 14.43 -30.59 4.80
C GLU A 338 13.57 -31.86 4.68
N PRO A 339 14.17 -33.05 4.86
CA PRO A 339 13.40 -34.29 4.94
C PRO A 339 12.49 -34.30 6.18
N PRO A 340 11.37 -35.05 6.14
CA PRO A 340 10.46 -35.16 7.27
C PRO A 340 11.17 -35.72 8.52
N PRO A 341 10.75 -35.31 9.73
CA PRO A 341 11.44 -35.68 10.96
C PRO A 341 11.43 -37.20 11.20
N SER A 342 12.57 -37.74 11.64
CA SER A 342 12.83 -39.17 11.84
C SER A 342 12.42 -39.73 13.21
N VAL A 343 11.87 -38.89 14.08
CA VAL A 343 11.45 -39.23 15.45
C VAL A 343 9.96 -38.91 15.61
N ARG A 344 9.28 -39.58 16.56
CA ARG A 344 7.90 -39.27 16.93
C ARG A 344 7.79 -37.78 17.24
N THR A 345 7.14 -37.03 16.35
CA THR A 345 7.16 -35.57 16.36
C THR A 345 5.73 -35.05 16.46
N THR A 346 5.49 -34.16 17.42
CA THR A 346 4.23 -33.42 17.51
C THR A 346 4.28 -32.25 16.52
N VAL A 347 3.41 -32.27 15.52
CA VAL A 347 3.25 -31.21 14.52
C VAL A 347 2.10 -30.31 14.95
N ILE A 348 2.42 -29.04 15.18
CA ILE A 348 1.45 -28.00 15.52
C ILE A 348 1.22 -27.17 14.27
N VAL A 349 0.04 -27.26 13.68
CA VAL A 349 -0.33 -26.45 12.50
C VAL A 349 -0.95 -25.14 12.95
N PHE A 350 -0.38 -24.02 12.49
CA PHE A 350 -0.81 -22.68 12.85
C PHE A 350 -1.16 -21.82 11.64
N GLY A 351 -2.40 -21.31 11.62
CA GLY A 351 -2.91 -20.43 10.57
C GLY A 351 -3.66 -21.16 9.45
N GLY A 352 -4.52 -20.43 8.74
CA GLY A 352 -5.31 -20.96 7.63
C GLY A 352 -4.49 -21.16 6.35
N GLY A 353 -4.91 -22.12 5.51
CA GLY A 353 -4.34 -22.39 4.19
C GLY A 353 -3.30 -23.53 4.13
N VAL A 354 -2.90 -24.08 5.27
CA VAL A 354 -1.96 -25.21 5.33
C VAL A 354 -2.62 -26.46 4.74
N LYS A 355 -2.16 -26.87 3.54
CA LYS A 355 -2.56 -28.13 2.91
C LYS A 355 -1.59 -29.24 3.30
N LEU A 356 -2.04 -30.15 4.16
CA LEU A 356 -1.34 -31.38 4.51
C LEU A 356 -1.76 -32.50 3.54
N ASP A 357 -1.52 -32.32 2.25
CA ASP A 357 -1.89 -33.32 1.24
C ASP A 357 -1.14 -34.64 1.52
N GLY A 358 -1.90 -35.73 1.71
CA GLY A 358 -1.35 -37.09 1.91
C GLY A 358 -1.11 -37.55 3.36
N VAL A 359 -1.47 -36.75 4.37
CA VAL A 359 -1.20 -37.07 5.80
C VAL A 359 -2.44 -37.51 6.59
N ILE A 360 -3.66 -37.29 6.09
CA ILE A 360 -4.89 -37.43 6.92
C ILE A 360 -5.97 -38.24 6.18
N PRO A 361 -6.55 -39.31 6.79
CA PRO A 361 -7.82 -39.88 6.35
C PRO A 361 -8.91 -38.82 6.49
N THR A 362 -9.73 -38.66 5.45
CA THR A 362 -10.71 -37.58 5.21
C THR A 362 -11.83 -37.37 6.26
N SER A 363 -11.69 -37.85 7.50
CA SER A 363 -12.75 -37.89 8.51
C SER A 363 -12.56 -37.01 9.75
N LEU A 364 -11.55 -36.15 9.83
CA LEU A 364 -11.42 -35.17 10.93
C LEU A 364 -11.46 -33.73 10.40
N SER A 365 -12.64 -33.33 9.94
CA SER A 365 -13.02 -31.91 9.93
C SER A 365 -13.30 -31.52 11.38
N ALA A 366 -12.47 -30.65 11.95
CA ALA A 366 -12.80 -29.96 13.19
C ALA A 366 -12.38 -28.49 13.09
N THR A 367 -13.38 -27.65 13.25
CA THR A 367 -13.44 -26.18 13.27
C THR A 367 -12.56 -25.57 14.37
N GLY A 368 -11.32 -25.17 14.05
CA GLY A 368 -10.41 -24.44 14.96
C GLY A 368 -9.19 -23.86 14.23
N SER A 369 -8.54 -22.84 14.81
CA SER A 369 -7.42 -22.09 14.18
C SER A 369 -6.05 -22.79 14.26
N ILE A 370 -5.98 -23.85 15.07
CA ILE A 370 -4.79 -24.69 15.31
C ILE A 370 -5.17 -26.16 15.24
N GLN A 371 -4.33 -26.96 14.59
CA GLN A 371 -4.48 -28.42 14.55
C GLN A 371 -3.24 -29.10 15.12
N LEU A 372 -3.45 -30.06 16.02
CA LEU A 372 -2.39 -30.85 16.65
C LEU A 372 -2.34 -32.23 16.02
N PHE A 373 -1.18 -32.63 15.54
CA PHE A 373 -0.92 -33.96 15.00
C PHE A 373 0.25 -34.60 15.73
N VAL A 374 0.17 -35.90 16.02
CA VAL A 374 1.31 -36.69 16.48
C VAL A 374 1.67 -37.64 15.35
N VAL A 375 2.84 -37.44 14.75
CA VAL A 375 3.33 -38.28 13.64
C VAL A 375 4.30 -39.30 14.22
N ASP A 376 4.01 -40.59 14.01
CA ASP A 376 4.89 -41.68 14.46
C ASP A 376 6.04 -41.93 13.47
N ALA A 377 7.23 -42.19 14.02
CA ALA A 377 8.46 -42.40 13.27
C ALA A 377 8.35 -43.68 12.41
N GLY A 378 8.10 -43.51 11.11
CA GLY A 378 7.97 -44.63 10.19
C GLY A 378 7.30 -44.30 8.87
N ILE A 379 6.70 -43.12 8.72
CA ILE A 379 6.05 -42.72 7.49
C ILE A 379 6.69 -41.43 6.94
N SER A 380 7.47 -41.59 5.87
CA SER A 380 8.05 -40.49 5.10
C SER A 380 6.95 -39.80 4.30
N TYR A 381 6.47 -38.66 4.76
CA TYR A 381 5.48 -37.86 4.02
C TYR A 381 6.16 -36.70 3.27
N PRO A 382 5.84 -36.48 1.98
CA PRO A 382 6.42 -35.41 1.19
C PRO A 382 5.68 -34.09 1.48
N ILE A 383 5.87 -33.52 2.67
CA ILE A 383 5.51 -32.11 2.89
C ILE A 383 6.75 -31.29 2.52
N PRO A 384 6.69 -30.37 1.53
CA PRO A 384 7.76 -29.42 1.32
C PRO A 384 7.80 -28.46 2.52
N LEU A 385 8.63 -28.81 3.51
CA LEU A 385 8.93 -27.99 4.67
C LEU A 385 10.21 -27.23 4.38
N TYR A 386 10.13 -25.92 4.52
CA TYR A 386 11.27 -25.04 4.31
C TYR A 386 11.78 -24.52 5.65
N ASP A 387 13.08 -24.67 5.89
CA ASP A 387 13.78 -23.77 6.81
C ASP A 387 13.95 -22.43 6.12
N LEU A 388 13.51 -21.38 6.78
CA LEU A 388 13.83 -20.03 6.37
C LEU A 388 14.85 -19.54 7.38
N GLU A 389 16.13 -19.56 7.00
CA GLU A 389 17.16 -18.88 7.79
C GLU A 389 16.83 -17.38 7.76
N VAL A 390 16.16 -16.91 8.80
CA VAL A 390 16.18 -15.49 9.16
C VAL A 390 17.52 -15.31 9.86
N GLU A 391 18.55 -14.86 9.12
CA GLU A 391 19.81 -14.46 9.75
C GLU A 391 19.49 -13.53 10.94
N PRO A 392 19.94 -13.83 12.18
CA PRO A 392 19.64 -12.99 13.34
C PRO A 392 20.30 -11.60 13.32
N ALA A 393 20.82 -11.16 12.17
CA ALA A 393 21.65 -9.97 12.05
C ALA A 393 21.18 -9.10 10.87
N SER A 394 20.08 -8.37 11.06
CA SER A 394 19.88 -7.00 10.54
C SER A 394 18.43 -6.53 10.74
N ILE A 395 17.92 -6.67 11.96
CA ILE A 395 16.82 -5.81 12.42
C ILE A 395 17.50 -4.51 12.90
N PRO A 396 17.35 -3.37 12.22
CA PRO A 396 17.69 -2.08 12.83
C PRO A 396 16.77 -1.74 14.00
#